data_AF-A0A2G5CK79-F1
#
_entry.id   AF-A0A2G5CK79-F1
#
_cell.length_a   1.000
_cell.length_b   1.000
_cell.length_c   1.000
_cell.angle_alpha   90.00
_cell.angle_beta   90.00
_cell.angle_gamma   90.00
#
_symmetry.space_group_name_H-M   'P 1'
#
loop_
_entity.id
_entity.type
_entity.pdbx_description
1 polymer ?
#
loop_
_entity_poly.entity_id
_entity_poly.type
_entity_poly.pdbx_seq_one_letter_code
_entity_poly.pdbx_strand_id
1 'polypeptide(L)'
;MTMVGLNTRWKGKGSKAMAQKHPMSELINQLQSSLVQSKACGLFSGFSIVLEVGLEQADLLNRACFGCPILTTNGDNQWFELSMEESFYLHHSLHCLKIVSKNQCVKDGDEIWELMKSKKESFPLSYKAYSHLRSKNWVVRSGIQYGVDFVAYRHHPSLVHSEYAVVVVDSDDNSKARLLSWPDLHATVRLEGGVAKTLLVLHIKNNYPAPAASFSSLNQYTVEEQIVTRWSPERCREKKLENEI
;
A
#
# COMPACT_ATOMS: atom_id res chain seq x y z
N MET A 1 1.86 -20.29 12.70
CA MET A 1 2.82 -20.59 11.61
C MET A 1 3.73 -19.36 11.49
N THR A 2 4.93 -19.42 12.05
CA THR A 2 5.87 -18.29 12.10
C THR A 2 6.38 -18.05 10.70
N MET A 3 6.06 -16.89 10.12
CA MET A 3 6.59 -16.44 8.84
C MET A 3 8.11 -16.58 8.87
N VAL A 4 8.69 -17.43 8.02
CA VAL A 4 10.14 -17.51 7.82
C VAL A 4 10.57 -16.13 7.34
N GLY A 5 11.11 -15.33 8.26
CA GLY A 5 11.44 -13.94 8.00
C GLY A 5 12.51 -13.86 6.91
N LEU A 6 12.14 -13.38 5.73
CA LEU A 6 13.11 -12.90 4.76
C LEU A 6 13.93 -11.79 5.43
N ASN A 7 15.25 -11.90 5.36
CA ASN A 7 16.14 -10.89 5.93
C ASN A 7 15.88 -9.54 5.22
N THR A 8 15.48 -8.54 5.99
CA THR A 8 15.22 -7.19 5.49
C THR A 8 16.49 -6.59 4.88
N ARG A 9 16.38 -6.07 3.65
CA ARG A 9 17.51 -5.51 2.88
C ARG A 9 17.57 -3.99 3.04
N TRP A 10 18.50 -3.52 3.86
CA TRP A 10 18.75 -2.10 4.11
C TRP A 10 19.70 -1.50 3.06
N LYS A 11 19.46 -0.25 2.65
CA LYS A 11 20.21 0.41 1.56
C LYS A 11 21.59 0.95 1.97
N GLY A 12 21.81 1.21 3.26
CA GLY A 12 23.07 1.79 3.74
C GLY A 12 23.38 1.49 5.19
N LYS A 13 24.63 1.78 5.59
CA LYS A 13 25.05 1.74 7.00
C LYS A 13 24.21 2.74 7.79
N GLY A 14 23.61 2.31 8.89
CA GLY A 14 22.76 3.15 9.75
C GLY A 14 21.28 3.23 9.36
N SER A 15 20.87 2.76 8.18
CA SER A 15 19.44 2.81 7.76
C SER A 15 18.53 2.05 8.73
N LYS A 16 18.98 0.88 9.22
CA LYS A 16 18.25 0.09 10.23
C LYS A 16 18.09 0.86 11.55
N ALA A 17 19.16 1.50 12.03
CA ALA A 17 19.13 2.27 13.27
C ALA A 17 18.21 3.51 13.14
N MET A 18 18.24 4.19 11.98
CA MET A 18 17.36 5.31 11.69
C MET A 18 15.88 4.89 11.67
N ALA A 19 15.57 3.75 11.04
CA ALA A 19 14.22 3.20 11.02
C ALA A 19 13.73 2.79 12.42
N GLN A 20 14.63 2.28 13.27
CA GLN A 20 14.31 1.94 14.67
C GLN A 20 14.09 3.19 15.53
N LYS A 21 14.85 4.27 15.30
CA LYS A 21 14.68 5.55 16.00
C LYS A 21 13.36 6.24 15.67
N HIS A 22 12.83 6.02 14.46
CA HIS A 22 11.57 6.59 14.00
C HIS A 22 10.64 5.49 13.47
N PRO A 23 10.00 4.69 14.34
CA PRO A 23 9.09 3.63 13.92
C PRO A 23 7.95 4.16 13.05
N MET A 24 7.53 3.38 12.04
CA MET A 24 6.42 3.79 11.16
C MET A 24 5.12 4.08 11.89
N SER A 25 4.78 3.27 12.89
CA SER A 25 3.57 3.44 13.69
C SER A 25 3.54 4.79 14.39
N GLU A 26 4.69 5.24 14.92
CA GLU A 26 4.82 6.53 15.59
C GLU A 26 4.65 7.68 14.60
N LEU A 27 5.25 7.57 13.41
CA LEU A 27 5.12 8.58 12.35
C LEU A 27 3.67 8.70 11.84
N ILE A 28 2.97 7.58 11.72
CA ILE A 28 1.55 7.56 11.34
C ILE A 28 0.69 8.22 12.43
N ASN A 29 0.95 7.95 13.71
CA ASN A 29 0.23 8.59 14.83
C ASN A 29 0.45 10.11 14.88
N GLN A 30 1.69 10.56 14.67
CA GLN A 30 2.03 11.98 14.59
C GLN A 30 1.33 12.65 13.41
N LEU A 31 1.38 12.03 12.23
CA LEU A 31 0.68 12.50 11.03
C LEU A 31 -0.84 12.61 11.28
N GLN A 32 -1.44 11.56 11.86
CA GLN A 32 -2.88 11.53 12.16
C GLN A 32 -3.26 12.70 13.07
N SER A 33 -2.53 12.89 14.17
CA SER A 33 -2.78 13.97 15.14
C SER A 33 -2.66 15.34 14.49
N SER A 34 -1.61 15.56 13.69
CA SER A 34 -1.34 16.83 13.01
C SER A 34 -2.43 17.18 11.97
N LEU A 35 -2.86 16.20 11.17
CA LEU A 35 -3.92 16.40 10.16
C LEU A 35 -5.31 16.64 10.79
N VAL A 36 -5.61 15.98 11.91
CA VAL A 36 -6.85 16.23 12.68
C VAL A 36 -6.85 17.65 13.22
N GLN A 37 -5.74 18.09 13.82
CA GLN A 37 -5.60 19.43 14.39
C GLN A 37 -5.75 20.52 13.32
N SER A 38 -5.18 20.32 12.13
CA SER A 38 -5.26 21.27 11.02
C SER A 38 -6.58 21.19 10.24
N LYS A 39 -7.47 20.24 10.57
CA LYS A 39 -8.71 19.95 9.82
C LYS A 39 -8.43 19.77 8.33
N ALA A 40 -7.44 18.93 8.01
CA ALA A 40 -6.97 18.70 6.64
C ALA A 40 -8.12 18.32 5.68
N CYS A 41 -8.13 18.97 4.50
CA CYS A 41 -9.14 18.80 3.46
C CYS A 41 -8.50 18.44 2.13
N GLY A 42 -8.89 17.30 1.55
CA GLY A 42 -8.48 16.86 0.23
C GLY A 42 -9.54 17.17 -0.84
N LEU A 43 -9.11 17.61 -2.01
CA LEU A 43 -9.95 17.92 -3.17
C LEU A 43 -9.75 16.87 -4.27
N PHE A 44 -10.83 16.43 -4.92
CA PHE A 44 -10.71 15.53 -6.06
C PHE A 44 -10.06 16.22 -7.27
N SER A 45 -9.01 15.60 -7.79
CA SER A 45 -8.34 15.96 -9.04
C SER A 45 -8.24 14.73 -9.95
N GLY A 46 -9.19 14.55 -10.87
CA GLY A 46 -9.19 13.39 -11.78
C GLY A 46 -9.33 12.05 -11.04
N PHE A 47 -8.23 11.29 -10.97
CA PHE A 47 -8.10 9.97 -10.29
C PHE A 47 -7.27 10.04 -8.99
N SER A 48 -6.93 11.24 -8.55
CA SER A 48 -6.17 11.50 -7.33
C SER A 48 -6.89 12.53 -6.46
N ILE A 49 -6.41 12.66 -5.22
CA ILE A 49 -6.87 13.66 -4.27
C ILE A 49 -5.69 14.59 -4.01
N VAL A 50 -5.88 15.89 -4.20
CA VAL A 50 -4.88 16.90 -3.87
C VAL A 50 -5.15 17.48 -2.49
N LEU A 51 -4.09 17.64 -1.70
CA LEU A 51 -4.15 18.10 -0.33
C LEU A 51 -3.10 19.22 -0.16
N GLU A 52 -3.54 20.38 0.29
CA GLU A 52 -2.64 21.47 0.69
C GLU A 52 -2.29 21.33 2.17
N VAL A 53 -1.00 21.38 2.50
CA VAL A 53 -0.51 21.27 3.87
C VAL A 53 0.61 22.25 4.18
N GLY A 54 0.84 22.52 5.47
CA GLY A 54 2.02 23.25 5.93
C GLY A 54 3.27 22.37 5.96
N LEU A 55 4.43 22.98 6.23
CA LEU A 55 5.74 22.32 6.19
C LEU A 55 5.87 21.13 7.16
N GLU A 56 5.28 21.21 8.35
CA GLU A 56 5.33 20.13 9.34
C GLU A 56 4.57 18.90 8.86
N GLN A 57 3.33 19.08 8.37
CA GLN A 57 2.55 17.98 7.81
C GLN A 57 3.20 17.42 6.55
N ALA A 58 3.85 18.26 5.73
CA ALA A 58 4.59 17.80 4.57
C ALA A 58 5.76 16.88 4.95
N ASP A 59 6.52 17.21 6.01
CA ASP A 59 7.57 16.33 6.54
C ASP A 59 6.98 14.99 7.00
N LEU A 60 5.87 15.03 7.75
CA LEU A 60 5.19 13.83 8.23
C LEU A 60 4.64 12.97 7.09
N LEU A 61 4.02 13.56 6.06
CA LEU A 61 3.53 12.85 4.87
C LEU A 61 4.66 12.15 4.13
N ASN A 62 5.78 12.85 3.91
CA ASN A 62 6.96 12.28 3.28
C ASN A 62 7.51 11.10 4.09
N ARG A 63 7.71 11.30 5.41
CA ARG A 63 8.29 10.29 6.30
C ARG A 63 7.39 9.06 6.48
N ALA A 64 6.06 9.25 6.55
CA ALA A 64 5.07 8.18 6.61
C ALA A 64 4.71 7.59 5.22
N CYS A 65 5.30 8.14 4.16
CA CYS A 65 5.15 7.71 2.77
C CYS A 65 3.70 7.73 2.27
N PHE A 66 2.97 8.81 2.51
CA PHE A 66 1.67 9.06 1.90
C PHE A 66 1.81 10.09 0.78
N GLY A 67 1.33 9.74 -0.42
CA GLY A 67 1.30 10.62 -1.57
C GLY A 67 2.65 10.95 -2.17
N CYS A 68 2.64 11.96 -3.03
CA CYS A 68 3.83 12.62 -3.56
C CYS A 68 3.65 14.14 -3.56
N PRO A 69 4.71 14.91 -3.21
CA PRO A 69 4.66 16.35 -3.28
C PRO A 69 4.55 16.82 -4.74
N ILE A 70 3.72 17.84 -4.96
CA ILE A 70 3.60 18.56 -6.24
C ILE A 70 4.60 19.72 -6.20
N LEU A 71 5.38 19.90 -7.26
CA LEU A 71 6.48 20.89 -7.32
C LEU A 71 6.01 22.35 -7.19
N THR A 72 4.72 22.62 -7.25
CA THR A 72 4.13 23.95 -7.08
C THR A 72 4.04 24.30 -5.60
N THR A 73 4.91 25.22 -5.15
CA THR A 73 4.84 25.81 -3.81
C THR A 73 3.94 27.04 -3.85
N ASN A 74 3.09 27.21 -2.84
CA ASN A 74 2.27 28.39 -2.66
C ASN A 74 2.60 29.03 -1.31
N GLY A 75 3.64 29.89 -1.30
CA GLY A 75 4.19 30.42 -0.05
C GLY A 75 4.76 29.30 0.83
N ASP A 76 4.34 29.26 2.10
CA ASP A 76 4.77 28.26 3.09
C ASP A 76 4.01 26.91 2.98
N ASN A 77 3.02 26.82 2.09
CA ASN A 77 2.23 25.61 1.89
C ASN A 77 2.76 24.77 0.72
N GLN A 78 2.61 23.45 0.87
CA GLN A 78 2.97 22.45 -0.12
C GLN A 78 1.75 21.63 -0.50
N TRP A 79 1.62 21.36 -1.79
CA TRP A 79 0.58 20.49 -2.33
C TRP A 79 1.08 19.04 -2.39
N PHE A 80 0.24 18.11 -1.97
CA PHE A 80 0.46 16.68 -2.10
C PHE A 80 -0.63 16.06 -2.95
N GLU A 81 -0.23 15.15 -3.83
CA GLU A 81 -1.13 14.27 -4.55
C GLU A 81 -1.18 12.91 -3.84
N LEU A 82 -2.38 12.47 -3.49
CA LEU A 82 -2.68 11.19 -2.86
C LEU A 82 -3.42 10.29 -3.86
N SER A 83 -3.11 8.99 -3.86
CA SER A 83 -3.95 8.03 -4.56
C SER A 83 -5.34 7.93 -3.92
N MET A 84 -6.32 7.34 -4.63
CA MET A 84 -7.64 7.06 -4.03
C MET A 84 -7.52 6.13 -2.82
N GLU A 85 -6.62 5.14 -2.85
CA GLU A 85 -6.40 4.23 -1.72
C GLU A 85 -5.77 4.94 -0.52
N GLU A 86 -4.75 5.78 -0.77
CA GLU A 86 -4.10 6.58 0.27
C GLU A 86 -5.07 7.55 0.92
N SER A 87 -5.77 8.35 0.13
CA SER A 87 -6.73 9.34 0.62
C SER A 87 -7.91 8.69 1.34
N PHE A 88 -8.46 7.61 0.82
CA PHE A 88 -9.53 6.89 1.49
C PHE A 88 -9.03 6.23 2.78
N TYR A 89 -7.78 5.78 2.86
CA TYR A 89 -7.20 5.27 4.11
C TYR A 89 -7.07 6.36 5.18
N LEU A 90 -6.56 7.54 4.80
CA LEU A 90 -6.49 8.69 5.72
C LEU A 90 -7.89 9.15 6.19
N HIS A 91 -8.89 9.05 5.33
CA HIS A 91 -10.28 9.40 5.63
C HIS A 91 -11.00 8.34 6.50
N HIS A 92 -11.03 7.10 6.03
CA HIS A 92 -11.83 6.01 6.61
C HIS A 92 -11.11 5.27 7.75
N SER A 93 -9.81 5.00 7.62
CA SER A 93 -9.08 4.20 8.64
C SER A 93 -8.43 5.06 9.71
N LEU A 94 -7.88 6.23 9.35
CA LEU A 94 -7.23 7.13 10.29
C LEU A 94 -8.12 8.30 10.74
N HIS A 95 -9.28 8.53 10.10
CA HIS A 95 -10.20 9.61 10.44
C HIS A 95 -9.55 11.00 10.52
N CYS A 96 -8.52 11.24 9.69
CA CYS A 96 -7.71 12.47 9.76
C CYS A 96 -7.78 13.34 8.50
N LEU A 97 -8.49 12.89 7.45
CA LEU A 97 -8.67 13.64 6.21
C LEU A 97 -10.16 13.77 5.88
N LYS A 98 -10.61 15.00 5.61
CA LYS A 98 -11.94 15.26 5.02
C LYS A 98 -11.78 15.36 3.51
N ILE A 99 -12.67 14.73 2.74
CA ILE A 99 -12.66 14.85 1.29
C ILE A 99 -13.84 15.72 0.85
N VAL A 100 -13.53 16.80 0.15
CA VAL A 100 -14.48 17.82 -0.28
C VAL A 100 -14.69 17.77 -1.79
N SER A 101 -15.91 18.08 -2.22
CA SER A 101 -16.23 18.30 -3.63
C SER A 101 -15.69 19.65 -4.13
N LYS A 102 -15.74 19.88 -5.45
CA LYS A 102 -15.37 21.17 -6.07
C LYS A 102 -16.15 22.36 -5.47
N ASN A 103 -17.36 22.12 -4.98
CA ASN A 103 -18.22 23.13 -4.35
C ASN A 103 -17.94 23.30 -2.84
N GLN A 104 -16.83 22.76 -2.33
CA GLN A 104 -16.46 22.74 -0.91
C GLN A 104 -17.47 22.02 0.03
N CYS A 105 -18.44 21.31 -0.54
CA CYS A 105 -19.32 20.44 0.25
C CYS A 105 -18.53 19.21 0.71
N VAL A 106 -18.55 18.94 2.01
CA VAL A 106 -17.98 17.72 2.60
C VAL A 106 -18.81 16.54 2.12
N LYS A 107 -18.16 15.58 1.48
CA LYS A 107 -18.81 14.34 1.04
C LYS A 107 -18.89 13.36 2.19
N ASP A 108 -20.00 12.65 2.29
CA ASP A 108 -20.12 11.52 3.21
C ASP A 108 -19.23 10.34 2.77
N GLY A 109 -18.90 9.45 3.71
CA GLY A 109 -18.06 8.28 3.45
C GLY A 109 -18.60 7.40 2.31
N ASP A 110 -19.92 7.20 2.26
CA ASP A 110 -20.55 6.42 1.20
C ASP A 110 -20.51 7.14 -0.15
N GLU A 111 -20.67 8.46 -0.18
CA GLU A 111 -20.54 9.24 -1.42
C GLU A 111 -19.12 9.22 -1.99
N ILE A 112 -18.11 9.26 -1.11
CA ILE A 112 -16.70 9.16 -1.52
C ILE A 112 -16.44 7.76 -2.09
N TRP A 113 -16.93 6.74 -1.40
CA TRP A 113 -16.80 5.35 -1.81
C TRP A 113 -17.42 5.09 -3.19
N GLU A 114 -18.67 5.49 -3.41
CA GLU A 114 -19.34 5.36 -4.71
C GLU A 114 -18.59 6.11 -5.82
N LEU A 115 -18.11 7.32 -5.53
CA LEU A 115 -17.35 8.11 -6.50
C LEU A 115 -16.01 7.47 -6.88
N MET A 116 -15.30 6.88 -5.93
CA MET A 116 -14.05 6.18 -6.20
C MET A 116 -14.29 4.87 -6.97
N LYS A 117 -15.33 4.11 -6.61
CA LYS A 117 -15.77 2.92 -7.37
C LYS A 117 -16.14 3.25 -8.81
N SER A 118 -16.90 4.33 -9.03
CA SER A 118 -17.31 4.74 -10.37
C SER A 118 -16.13 5.18 -11.25
N LYS A 119 -15.05 5.66 -10.64
CA LYS A 119 -13.82 6.05 -11.34
C LYS A 119 -12.90 4.87 -11.59
N LYS A 120 -12.75 3.97 -10.62
CA LYS A 120 -11.89 2.80 -10.70
C LYS A 120 -12.69 1.59 -10.22
N GLU A 121 -13.11 0.76 -11.17
CA GLU A 121 -13.89 -0.45 -10.88
C GLU A 121 -13.17 -1.39 -9.88
N SER A 122 -11.84 -1.50 -10.00
CA SER A 122 -11.01 -2.31 -9.09
C SER A 122 -10.73 -1.66 -7.73
N PHE A 123 -11.30 -0.47 -7.45
CA PHE A 123 -11.04 0.29 -6.22
C PHE A 123 -11.36 -0.50 -4.95
N PRO A 124 -12.50 -1.21 -4.82
CA PRO A 124 -12.81 -1.96 -3.60
C PRO A 124 -11.72 -2.98 -3.23
N LEU A 125 -11.29 -3.77 -4.23
CA LEU A 125 -10.23 -4.76 -4.07
C LEU A 125 -8.88 -4.08 -3.77
N SER A 126 -8.53 -3.06 -4.57
CA SER A 126 -7.27 -2.34 -4.43
C SER A 126 -7.15 -1.66 -3.06
N TYR A 127 -8.23 -1.04 -2.56
CA TYR A 127 -8.28 -0.43 -1.24
C TYR A 127 -8.26 -1.47 -0.12
N LYS A 128 -8.96 -2.61 -0.27
CA LYS A 128 -8.91 -3.68 0.73
C LYS A 128 -7.50 -4.25 0.87
N ALA A 129 -6.79 -4.49 -0.25
CA ALA A 129 -5.37 -4.86 -0.23
C ALA A 129 -4.50 -3.78 0.45
N TYR A 130 -4.68 -2.52 0.05
CA TYR A 130 -3.91 -1.40 0.58
C TYR A 130 -4.09 -1.24 2.11
N SER A 131 -5.33 -1.21 2.58
CA SER A 131 -5.67 -1.08 4.00
C SER A 131 -5.20 -2.29 4.82
N HIS A 132 -5.30 -3.50 4.27
CA HIS A 132 -4.76 -4.72 4.89
C HIS A 132 -3.24 -4.62 5.11
N LEU A 133 -2.48 -4.22 4.09
CA LEU A 133 -1.03 -4.03 4.22
C LEU A 133 -0.69 -2.90 5.21
N ARG A 134 -1.39 -1.77 5.15
CA ARG A 134 -1.18 -0.65 6.09
C ARG A 134 -1.52 -1.03 7.54
N SER A 135 -2.56 -1.85 7.77
CA SER A 135 -2.91 -2.36 9.11
C SER A 135 -1.81 -3.24 9.71
N LYS A 136 -1.01 -3.90 8.85
CA LYS A 136 0.20 -4.65 9.22
C LYS A 136 1.46 -3.78 9.24
N ASN A 137 1.30 -2.46 9.21
CA ASN A 137 2.38 -1.47 9.28
C ASN A 137 3.38 -1.51 8.11
N TRP A 138 2.96 -2.00 6.94
CA TRP A 138 3.75 -1.89 5.71
C TRP A 138 3.63 -0.47 5.13
N VAL A 139 4.74 0.05 4.62
CA VAL A 139 4.69 1.19 3.68
C VAL A 139 4.32 0.63 2.31
N VAL A 140 3.22 1.11 1.75
CA VAL A 140 2.67 0.66 0.47
C VAL A 140 2.85 1.76 -0.58
N ARG A 141 3.44 1.42 -1.73
CA ARG A 141 3.57 2.34 -2.87
C ARG A 141 3.06 1.66 -4.14
N SER A 142 2.77 2.47 -5.17
CA SER A 142 2.41 1.95 -6.50
C SER A 142 3.45 0.96 -7.02
N GLY A 143 2.99 -0.20 -7.49
CA GLY A 143 3.82 -1.26 -8.05
C GLY A 143 4.04 -1.16 -9.56
N ILE A 144 3.51 -0.12 -10.22
CA ILE A 144 3.42 -0.03 -11.69
C ILE A 144 4.77 -0.20 -12.40
N GLN A 145 5.86 0.30 -11.80
CA GLN A 145 7.22 0.17 -12.35
C GLN A 145 7.75 -1.26 -12.38
N TYR A 146 7.13 -2.15 -11.60
CA TYR A 146 7.46 -3.58 -11.53
C TYR A 146 6.38 -4.45 -12.17
N GLY A 147 5.34 -3.84 -12.76
CA GLY A 147 4.23 -4.58 -13.35
C GLY A 147 3.35 -5.28 -12.32
N VAL A 148 3.30 -4.81 -11.06
CA VAL A 148 2.42 -5.33 -10.01
C VAL A 148 1.55 -4.20 -9.44
N ASP A 149 0.56 -4.51 -8.61
CA ASP A 149 -0.37 -3.51 -8.10
C ASP A 149 0.29 -2.62 -7.04
N PHE A 150 1.01 -3.23 -6.09
CA PHE A 150 1.74 -2.51 -5.05
C PHE A 150 3.15 -3.07 -4.81
N VAL A 151 3.97 -2.27 -4.15
CA VAL A 151 5.20 -2.74 -3.50
C VAL A 151 5.15 -2.40 -2.02
N ALA A 152 5.56 -3.35 -1.18
CA ALA A 152 5.53 -3.21 0.27
C ALA A 152 6.96 -3.10 0.84
N TYR A 153 7.17 -2.09 1.67
CA TYR A 153 8.43 -1.82 2.36
C TYR A 153 8.23 -1.90 3.87
N ARG A 154 9.24 -2.38 4.60
CA ARG A 154 9.22 -2.36 6.07
C ARG A 154 9.33 -0.97 6.67
N HIS A 155 9.82 0.00 5.89
CA HIS A 155 10.02 1.39 6.27
C HIS A 155 10.16 2.26 5.01
N HIS A 156 10.54 3.53 5.17
CA HIS A 156 10.70 4.50 4.09
C HIS A 156 11.60 3.96 2.95
N PRO A 157 11.19 4.08 1.67
CA PRO A 157 11.94 3.55 0.51
C PRO A 157 13.38 4.06 0.35
N SER A 158 13.75 5.17 0.99
CA SER A 158 15.16 5.64 1.03
C SER A 158 16.05 4.79 1.95
N LEU A 159 15.48 4.10 2.94
CA LEU A 159 16.22 3.33 3.94
C LEU A 159 16.29 1.83 3.62
N VAL A 160 15.24 1.30 3.00
CA VAL A 160 15.06 -0.13 2.80
C VAL A 160 14.59 -0.44 1.39
N HIS A 161 15.02 -1.57 0.83
CA HIS A 161 14.41 -2.10 -0.39
C HIS A 161 13.03 -2.67 -0.08
N SER A 162 12.11 -2.65 -1.05
CA SER A 162 10.85 -3.36 -0.86
C SER A 162 11.10 -4.85 -0.70
N GLU A 163 10.26 -5.45 0.14
CA GLU A 163 10.29 -6.88 0.43
C GLU A 163 9.35 -7.62 -0.52
N TYR A 164 8.15 -7.06 -0.69
CA TYR A 164 7.12 -7.66 -1.52
C TYR A 164 6.82 -6.83 -2.76
N ALA A 165 6.63 -7.56 -3.86
CA ALA A 165 5.87 -7.14 -5.02
C ALA A 165 4.48 -7.77 -4.89
N VAL A 166 3.43 -6.96 -4.91
CA VAL A 166 2.10 -7.36 -4.49
C VAL A 166 1.17 -7.38 -5.68
N VAL A 167 0.58 -8.54 -5.95
CA VAL A 167 -0.49 -8.70 -6.94
C VAL A 167 -1.80 -8.93 -6.21
N VAL A 168 -2.83 -8.18 -6.58
CA VAL A 168 -4.18 -8.29 -6.01
C VAL A 168 -5.03 -9.14 -6.96
N VAL A 169 -5.65 -10.19 -6.42
CA VAL A 169 -6.49 -11.12 -7.18
C VAL A 169 -7.88 -11.12 -6.56
N ASP A 170 -8.90 -10.96 -7.41
CA ASP A 170 -10.29 -11.21 -7.04
C ASP A 170 -10.51 -12.72 -6.99
N SER A 171 -10.91 -13.24 -5.82
CA SER A 171 -11.20 -14.66 -5.64
C SER A 171 -12.56 -15.07 -6.22
N ASP A 172 -13.46 -14.12 -6.45
CA ASP A 172 -14.82 -14.37 -6.91
C ASP A 172 -14.97 -14.17 -8.44
N ASP A 173 -14.09 -13.37 -9.06
CA ASP A 173 -14.10 -13.11 -10.51
C ASP A 173 -12.77 -13.49 -11.20
N ASN A 174 -12.78 -14.67 -11.82
CA ASN A 174 -11.66 -15.16 -12.62
C ASN A 174 -11.52 -14.46 -13.98
N SER A 175 -12.50 -13.69 -14.46
CA SER A 175 -12.43 -13.07 -15.80
C SER A 175 -11.34 -12.00 -15.92
N LYS A 176 -10.99 -11.36 -14.80
CA LYS A 176 -9.96 -10.30 -14.70
C LYS A 176 -8.77 -10.72 -13.85
N ALA A 177 -8.75 -11.96 -13.35
CA ALA A 177 -7.73 -12.41 -12.42
C ALA A 177 -6.37 -12.54 -13.11
N ARG A 178 -5.35 -11.96 -12.46
CA ARG A 178 -3.95 -12.07 -12.87
C ARG A 178 -3.39 -13.38 -12.32
N LEU A 179 -2.35 -13.92 -12.98
CA LEU A 179 -1.65 -15.14 -12.56
C LEU A 179 -2.48 -16.44 -12.67
N LEU A 180 -3.57 -16.43 -13.46
CA LEU A 180 -4.37 -17.64 -13.71
C LEU A 180 -3.65 -18.69 -14.57
N SER A 181 -2.74 -18.25 -15.44
CA SER A 181 -1.96 -19.14 -16.29
C SER A 181 -0.55 -19.33 -15.76
N TRP A 182 0.01 -20.54 -15.96
CA TRP A 182 1.41 -20.82 -15.64
C TRP A 182 2.38 -19.84 -16.32
N PRO A 183 2.22 -19.49 -17.62
CA PRO A 183 3.05 -18.46 -18.25
C PRO A 183 3.02 -17.11 -17.53
N ASP A 184 1.84 -16.60 -17.15
CA ASP A 184 1.72 -15.30 -16.48
C ASP A 184 2.36 -15.31 -15.10
N LEU A 185 2.17 -16.41 -14.36
CA LEU A 185 2.80 -16.62 -13.07
C LEU A 185 4.33 -16.64 -13.20
N HIS A 186 4.86 -17.43 -14.13
CA HIS A 186 6.30 -17.54 -14.36
C HIS A 186 6.92 -16.23 -14.84
N ALA A 187 6.24 -15.50 -15.73
CA ALA A 187 6.67 -14.18 -16.19
C ALA A 187 6.75 -13.19 -15.02
N THR A 188 5.73 -13.15 -14.17
CA THR A 188 5.71 -12.28 -12.99
C THR A 188 6.82 -12.65 -12.00
N VAL A 189 6.97 -13.94 -11.66
CA VAL A 189 8.05 -14.42 -10.78
C VAL A 189 9.44 -14.11 -11.36
N ARG A 190 9.61 -14.19 -12.69
CA ARG A 190 10.87 -13.86 -13.36
C ARG A 190 11.20 -12.37 -13.25
N LEU A 191 10.24 -11.49 -13.50
CA LEU A 191 10.42 -10.04 -13.38
C LEU A 191 10.80 -9.66 -11.94
N GLU A 192 10.08 -10.21 -10.95
CA GLU A 192 10.34 -9.91 -9.54
C GLU A 192 11.64 -10.49 -9.01
N GLY A 193 12.02 -11.69 -9.48
CA GLY A 193 13.31 -12.29 -9.17
C GLY A 193 14.49 -11.43 -9.65
N GLY A 194 14.35 -10.75 -10.79
CA GLY A 194 15.38 -9.84 -11.34
C GLY A 194 15.65 -8.62 -10.46
N VAL A 195 14.65 -8.18 -9.69
CA VAL A 195 14.75 -7.06 -8.74
C VAL A 195 14.79 -7.51 -7.27
N ALA A 196 14.98 -8.83 -7.08
CA ALA A 196 15.06 -9.51 -5.80
C ALA A 196 13.89 -9.18 -4.84
N LYS A 197 12.67 -9.09 -5.37
CA LYS A 197 11.44 -8.96 -4.58
C LYS A 197 10.76 -10.31 -4.47
N THR A 198 10.07 -10.54 -3.35
CA THR A 198 9.25 -11.74 -3.18
C THR A 198 7.84 -11.43 -3.66
N LEU A 199 7.26 -12.29 -4.48
CA LEU A 199 5.89 -12.10 -4.95
C LEU A 199 4.92 -12.45 -3.80
N LEU A 200 4.07 -11.49 -3.43
CA LEU A 200 2.97 -11.65 -2.50
C LEU A 200 1.66 -11.52 -3.28
N VAL A 201 0.88 -12.58 -3.32
CA VAL A 201 -0.46 -12.57 -3.91
C VAL A 201 -1.46 -12.35 -2.80
N LEU A 202 -2.29 -11.31 -2.93
CA LEU A 202 -3.40 -11.02 -2.02
C LEU A 202 -4.69 -11.44 -2.71
N HIS A 203 -5.26 -12.56 -2.25
CA HIS A 203 -6.55 -13.07 -2.69
C HIS A 203 -7.64 -12.39 -1.89
N ILE A 204 -8.50 -11.63 -2.56
CA ILE A 204 -9.57 -10.87 -1.93
C ILE A 204 -10.89 -11.54 -2.28
N LYS A 205 -11.60 -11.98 -1.25
CA LYS A 205 -12.90 -12.62 -1.36
C LYS A 205 -13.98 -11.75 -0.75
N ASN A 206 -15.07 -11.52 -1.46
CA ASN A 206 -16.28 -10.87 -0.96
C ASN A 206 -17.24 -11.93 -0.41
N ASN A 207 -17.40 -11.99 0.91
CA ASN A 207 -18.25 -13.00 1.52
C ASN A 207 -19.77 -12.70 1.38
N TYR A 208 -20.14 -11.46 1.01
CA TYR A 208 -21.55 -11.04 0.90
C TYR A 208 -21.76 -10.04 -0.25
N PRO A 209 -22.01 -10.51 -1.48
CA PRO A 209 -22.28 -9.64 -2.62
C PRO A 209 -23.71 -9.04 -2.53
N ALA A 210 -23.89 -8.04 -1.66
CA ALA A 210 -25.15 -7.31 -1.55
C ALA A 210 -25.21 -6.12 -2.54
N PRO A 211 -26.38 -5.80 -3.12
CA PRO A 211 -26.51 -4.86 -4.26
C PRO A 211 -26.40 -3.36 -3.93
N ALA A 212 -26.13 -2.97 -2.68
CA ALA A 212 -25.96 -1.57 -2.28
C ALA A 212 -24.78 -1.45 -1.31
N ALA A 213 -23.56 -1.44 -1.87
CA ALA A 213 -22.34 -1.52 -1.08
C ALA A 213 -21.89 -0.15 -0.55
N SER A 214 -22.42 0.23 0.62
CA SER A 214 -21.78 1.21 1.53
C SER A 214 -20.33 0.81 1.80
N PHE A 215 -19.47 1.76 2.20
CA PHE A 215 -18.09 1.41 2.61
C PHE A 215 -18.07 0.41 3.79
N SER A 216 -19.15 0.29 4.56
CA SER A 216 -19.33 -0.73 5.61
C SER A 216 -19.19 -2.17 5.08
N SER A 217 -19.41 -2.38 3.78
CA SER A 217 -19.16 -3.65 3.08
C SER A 217 -17.69 -4.09 3.12
N LEU A 218 -16.74 -3.20 3.43
CA LEU A 218 -15.32 -3.55 3.58
C LEU A 218 -15.06 -4.63 4.63
N ASN A 219 -15.92 -4.73 5.64
CA ASN A 219 -15.86 -5.77 6.66
C ASN A 219 -16.25 -7.16 6.14
N GLN A 220 -16.93 -7.22 5.00
CA GLN A 220 -17.35 -8.46 4.34
C GLN A 220 -16.22 -9.05 3.49
N TYR A 221 -15.21 -8.25 3.14
CA TYR A 221 -14.05 -8.72 2.40
C TYR A 221 -13.03 -9.40 3.33
N THR A 222 -12.56 -10.57 2.92
CA THR A 222 -11.43 -11.28 3.55
C THR A 222 -10.23 -11.28 2.62
N VAL A 223 -9.02 -11.26 3.21
CA VAL A 223 -7.76 -11.27 2.48
C VAL A 223 -6.97 -12.52 2.86
N GLU A 224 -6.67 -13.37 1.89
CA GLU A 224 -5.74 -14.49 2.00
C GLU A 224 -4.38 -14.10 1.38
N GLU A 225 -3.30 -14.38 2.11
CA GLU A 225 -1.94 -14.05 1.69
C GLU A 225 -1.22 -15.30 1.19
N GLN A 226 -0.74 -15.25 -0.05
CA GLN A 226 0.06 -16.32 -0.63
C GLN A 226 1.44 -15.77 -1.05
N ILE A 227 2.50 -16.30 -0.44
CA ILE A 227 3.87 -15.97 -0.82
C ILE A 227 4.34 -16.96 -1.90
N VAL A 228 4.74 -16.43 -3.05
CA VAL A 228 5.31 -17.21 -4.14
C VAL A 228 6.81 -16.99 -4.16
N THR A 229 7.57 -18.06 -3.93
CA THR A 229 9.04 -18.03 -3.99
C THR A 229 9.54 -18.94 -5.10
N ARG A 230 10.65 -18.54 -5.73
CA ARG A 230 11.33 -19.39 -6.69
C ARG A 230 11.89 -20.60 -5.96
N TRP A 231 11.53 -21.79 -6.43
CA TRP A 231 12.21 -23.01 -6.01
C TRP A 231 13.68 -22.97 -6.46
N SER A 232 14.59 -23.13 -5.51
CA SER A 232 16.03 -23.22 -5.78
C SER A 232 16.50 -24.65 -5.51
N PRO A 233 16.95 -25.38 -6.55
CA PRO A 233 17.50 -26.72 -6.38
C PRO A 233 18.66 -26.76 -5.39
N GLU A 234 19.49 -25.70 -5.34
CA GLU A 234 20.66 -25.60 -4.46
C GLU A 234 20.31 -25.65 -2.98
N ARG A 235 19.14 -25.10 -2.60
CA ARG A 235 18.64 -25.15 -1.20
C ARG A 235 18.13 -26.52 -0.80
N CYS A 236 17.89 -27.40 -1.77
CA CYS A 236 17.39 -28.75 -1.57
C CYS A 236 18.51 -29.81 -1.68
N ARG A 237 19.74 -29.41 -2.01
CA ARG A 237 20.90 -30.30 -1.95
C ARG A 237 21.24 -30.52 -0.47
N GLU A 238 21.45 -31.77 -0.08
CA GLU A 238 21.99 -32.08 1.25
C GLU A 238 23.25 -31.26 1.49
N LYS A 239 23.32 -30.61 2.66
CA LYS A 239 24.59 -30.03 3.10
C LYS A 239 25.54 -31.21 3.25
N LYS A 240 26.61 -31.25 2.45
CA LYS A 240 27.75 -32.11 2.80
C LYS A 240 28.14 -31.72 4.22
N LEU A 241 28.09 -32.69 5.14
CA LEU A 241 28.78 -32.58 6.42
C LEU A 241 30.23 -32.23 6.08
N GLU A 242 30.62 -30.97 6.28
CA GLU A 242 32.02 -30.62 6.37
C GLU A 242 32.50 -31.31 7.64
N ASN A 243 33.03 -32.52 7.46
CA ASN A 243 33.61 -33.31 8.51
C ASN A 243 34.65 -32.45 9.24
N GLU A 244 34.46 -32.36 10.54
CA GLU A 244 35.48 -32.04 11.53
C GLU A 244 36.77 -32.80 11.18
N ILE A 245 37.84 -32.07 10.84
CA ILE A 245 39.23 -32.41 11.14
C ILE A 245 39.96 -31.09 11.44
#